data_AF-A0A7W8UP89-F1
#
_entry.id   AF-A0A7W8UP89-F1
#
_cell.length_a   1.000
_cell.length_b   1.000
_cell.length_c   1.000
_cell.angle_alpha   90.00
_cell.angle_beta   90.00
_cell.angle_gamma   90.00
#
_symmetry.space_group_name_H-M   'P 1'
#
loop_
_entity.id
_entity.type
_entity.pdbx_description
1 polymer ?
#
loop_
_entity_poly.entity_id
_entity_poly.type
_entity_poly.pdbx_seq_one_letter_code
_entity_poly.pdbx_strand_id
1 'polypeptide(L)' 'MITHLINTNAMIALTGRKSDTLLAHIMDSDEGSIGLSSIVMHELYYGAYKSAKISYNL' A
#
# COMPACT_ATOMS: atom_id res chain seq x y z
N MET A 1 11.05 9.23 12.59
CA MET A 1 11.53 7.85 12.85
C MET A 1 10.42 6.90 12.45
N ILE A 2 10.70 5.80 11.78
CA ILE A 2 9.64 4.87 11.33
C ILE A 2 8.97 4.24 12.56
N THR A 3 7.66 4.35 12.66
CA THR A 3 6.82 3.82 13.75
C THR A 3 5.81 2.80 13.26
N HIS A 4 5.46 2.83 11.96
CA HIS A 4 4.46 1.95 11.37
C HIS A 4 5.01 1.28 10.11
N LEU A 5 4.60 0.03 9.86
CA LEU A 5 4.87 -0.69 8.62
C LEU A 5 3.56 -1.06 7.95
N ILE A 6 3.46 -0.77 6.66
CA ILE A 6 2.29 -1.16 5.87
C ILE A 6 2.49 -2.56 5.31
N ASN A 7 1.49 -3.43 5.48
CA ASN A 7 1.45 -4.75 4.87
C ASN A 7 0.78 -4.72 3.48
N THR A 8 0.87 -5.83 2.76
CA THR A 8 0.35 -5.95 1.38
C THR A 8 -1.14 -5.66 1.27
N ASN A 9 -1.95 -6.15 2.21
CA ASN A 9 -3.39 -5.95 2.19
C ASN A 9 -3.79 -4.47 2.42
N ALA A 10 -3.10 -3.79 3.34
CA ALA A 10 -3.30 -2.38 3.59
C ALA A 10 -2.94 -1.55 2.34
N MET A 11 -1.83 -1.87 1.65
CA MET A 11 -1.49 -1.23 0.37
C MET A 11 -2.54 -1.48 -0.72
N ILE A 12 -3.04 -2.71 -0.85
CA ILE A 12 -4.12 -3.03 -1.82
C ILE A 12 -5.39 -2.22 -1.50
N ALA A 13 -5.75 -2.13 -0.22
CA ALA A 13 -6.90 -1.34 0.22
C ALA A 13 -6.72 0.16 -0.07
N LEU A 14 -5.51 0.70 0.12
CA LEU A 14 -5.15 2.08 -0.19
C LEU A 14 -5.24 2.38 -1.68
N THR A 15 -4.58 1.57 -2.51
CA THR A 15 -4.58 1.74 -3.97
C THR A 15 -6.01 1.65 -4.53
N GLY A 16 -6.83 0.77 -3.97
CA GLY A 16 -8.23 0.63 -4.36
C GLY A 16 -9.19 1.64 -3.72
N ARG A 17 -8.71 2.56 -2.85
CA ARG A 17 -9.52 3.46 -2.00
C ARG A 17 -10.68 2.74 -1.31
N LYS A 18 -10.40 1.56 -0.74
CA LYS A 18 -11.40 0.67 -0.14
C LYS A 18 -11.54 0.84 1.37
N SER A 19 -10.82 1.79 1.99
CA SER A 19 -10.87 2.03 3.42
C SER A 19 -10.54 3.48 3.75
N ASP A 20 -11.58 4.24 4.10
CA ASP A 20 -11.45 5.63 4.53
C ASP A 20 -10.72 5.75 5.87
N THR A 21 -10.93 4.80 6.78
CA THR A 21 -10.23 4.76 8.08
C THR A 21 -8.72 4.60 7.92
N LEU A 22 -8.30 3.72 6.99
CA LEU A 22 -6.87 3.52 6.72
C LEU A 22 -6.26 4.76 6.05
N LEU A 23 -6.99 5.38 5.12
CA LEU A 23 -6.55 6.60 4.47
C LEU A 23 -6.42 7.76 5.47
N ALA A 24 -7.41 7.95 6.35
CA ALA A 24 -7.37 8.94 7.41
C ALA A 24 -6.17 8.73 8.34
N HIS A 25 -5.90 7.49 8.75
CA HIS A 25 -4.77 7.18 9.62
C HIS A 25 -3.42 7.51 8.97
N ILE A 26 -3.28 7.27 7.67
CA ILE A 26 -2.05 7.60 6.92
C ILE A 26 -1.91 9.10 6.74
N MET A 27 -3.01 9.81 6.51
CA MET A 27 -3.00 11.27 6.38
C MET A 27 -2.72 12.00 7.69
N ASP A 28 -3.06 11.38 8.82
CA ASP A 28 -2.76 11.89 10.18
C ASP A 28 -1.35 11.52 10.66
N SER A 29 -0.69 10.58 9.98
CA SER A 29 0.66 10.14 10.35
C SER A 29 1.72 11.15 9.93
N ASP A 30 2.72 11.36 10.79
CA ASP A 30 3.86 12.23 10.49
C ASP A 30 4.59 11.76 9.22
N GLU A 31 5.09 12.73 8.45
CA GLU A 31 5.91 12.42 7.28
C GLU A 31 7.15 11.59 7.68
N GLY A 32 7.41 10.50 6.94
CA GLY A 32 8.51 9.58 7.23
C GLY A 32 8.31 8.67 8.46
N SER A 33 7.14 8.68 9.09
CA SER A 33 6.79 7.74 10.17
C SER A 33 6.32 6.38 9.66
N ILE A 34 5.94 6.30 8.38
CA ILE A 34 5.45 5.09 7.73
C ILE A 34 6.54 4.50 6.85
N GLY A 35 6.87 3.24 7.10
CA GLY A 35 7.78 2.45 6.29
C GLY A 35 7.05 1.42 5.43
N LEU A 36 7.70 1.01 4.34
CA LEU A 36 7.24 -0.06 3.47
C LEU A 36 8.36 -1.09 3.29
N SER A 37 8.03 -2.35 3.51
CA SER A 37 8.98 -3.46 3.31
C SER A 37 9.18 -3.75 1.82
N SER A 38 10.42 -4.09 1.43
CA SER A 38 10.74 -4.57 0.09
C SER A 38 10.01 -5.87 -0.26
N ILE A 39 9.67 -6.70 0.74
CA ILE A 39 8.86 -7.92 0.57
C ILE A 39 7.45 -7.55 0.11
N VAL A 40 6.83 -6.56 0.77
CA VAL A 40 5.49 -6.07 0.39
C VAL A 40 5.51 -5.50 -1.02
N MET A 41 6.57 -4.75 -1.37
CA MET A 41 6.74 -4.26 -2.74
C MET A 41 6.84 -5.40 -3.77
N HIS A 42 7.55 -6.48 -3.45
CA HIS A 42 7.63 -7.64 -4.33
C HIS A 42 6.28 -8.32 -4.53
N GLU A 43 5.51 -8.50 -3.46
CA GLU A 43 4.16 -9.08 -3.54
C GLU A 43 3.21 -8.23 -4.39
N LEU A 44 3.23 -6.91 -4.20
CA LEU A 44 2.43 -5.97 -4.99
C LEU A 44 2.82 -6.02 -6.47
N TYR A 45 4.12 -6.00 -6.77
CA TYR A 45 4.62 -6.11 -8.14
C TYR A 45 4.16 -7.43 -8.79
N TYR A 46 4.35 -8.55 -8.09
CA TYR A 46 3.95 -9.85 -8.61
C TYR A 46 2.44 -9.94 -8.84
N GLY A 47 1.63 -9.39 -7.92
CA GLY A 47 0.17 -9.33 -8.07
C GLY A 47 -0.26 -8.51 -9.29
N ALA A 48 0.32 -7.32 -9.48
CA ALA A 48 0.07 -6.47 -10.64
C ALA A 48 0.46 -7.18 -11.94
N TYR A 49 1.67 -7.72 -12.01
CA TYR A 49 2.18 -8.47 -13.16
C TYR A 49 1.29 -9.65 -13.53
N LYS A 50 0.92 -10.49 -12.55
CA LYS A 50 0.09 -11.68 -12.77
C LYS A 50 -1.34 -11.34 -13.21
N SER A 51 -1.91 -10.26 -12.71
CA SER A 51 -3.33 -9.94 -12.96
C SER A 51 -3.64 -9.55 -14.41
N ALA A 52 -2.64 -9.13 -15.20
CA ALA A 52 -2.79 -8.66 -16.59
C ALA A 52 -3.84 -7.54 -16.78
N LYS A 53 -4.28 -6.88 -15.70
CA LYS A 53 -5.25 -5.78 -15.73
C LYS A 53 -4.52 -4.47 -16.02
N ILE A 54 -4.07 -4.30 -17.26
CA ILE A 54 -3.30 -3.12 -17.69
C ILE A 54 -4.02 -1.82 -17.28
N SER A 55 -5.32 -1.69 -17.56
CA SER A 55 -6.11 -0.48 -17.23
C SER A 55 -6.24 -0.15 -15.73
N TYR A 56 -5.85 -1.06 -14.85
CA TYR A 56 -5.90 -0.88 -13.39
C TYR A 56 -4.49 -0.77 -12.76
N ASN A 57 -3.47 -1.25 -13.46
CA ASN A 57 -2.09 -1.32 -12.98
C ASN A 57 -1.16 -0.27 -13.63
N LEU A 58 -1.62 0.39 -14.70
CA LEU A 58 -0.98 1.46 -15.48
C LEU A 58 -1.98 2.59 -15.70
#